data_AF-A0AAD9V1K6-F1
#
_entry.id   AF-A0AAD9V1K6-F1
#
_cell.length_a   1.000
_cell.length_b   1.000
_cell.length_c   1.000
_cell.angle_alpha   90.00
_cell.angle_beta   90.00
_cell.angle_gamma   90.00
#
_symmetry.space_group_name_H-M   'P 1'
#
loop_
_entity.id
_entity.type
_entity.pdbx_description
1 polymer ?
#
loop_
_entity_poly.entity_id
_entity_poly.type
_entity_poly.pdbx_seq_one_letter_code
_entity_poly.pdbx_strand_id
1 'polypeptide(L)'
;MTLRMAAGWSQKTLRLQKQSGLNAQLSGMSLTGLAAGPIIGFFANSRTILKFKNELALEHPNYACEQVKKAIELNCFAILLVDDYHNVYAKKVPTKLITSTATQMDSCLLDIHPTIPAVPHPQQAPLHRPVRITI
;
A
#
# COMPACT_ATOMS: atom_id res chain seq x y z
N MET A 1 28.25 9.71 33.60
CA MET A 1 27.91 9.72 32.17
C MET A 1 26.47 9.25 32.05
N THR A 2 25.53 10.18 31.94
CA THR A 2 24.09 9.89 32.06
C THR A 2 23.52 9.70 30.66
N LEU A 3 23.20 8.46 30.28
CA LEU A 3 22.47 8.20 29.03
C LEU A 3 21.05 8.75 29.17
N ARG A 4 20.75 9.85 28.49
CA ARG A 4 19.37 10.30 28.28
C ARG A 4 18.84 9.60 27.03
N MET A 5 17.99 8.58 27.22
CA MET A 5 17.15 8.08 26.12
C MET A 5 16.10 9.15 25.79
N ALA A 6 16.22 9.77 24.62
CA ALA A 6 15.19 10.64 24.08
C ALA A 6 14.05 9.78 23.47
N ALA A 7 13.14 9.30 24.30
CA ALA A 7 11.87 8.75 23.85
C ALA A 7 10.90 9.91 23.54
N GLY A 8 11.07 10.54 22.38
CA GLY A 8 10.33 11.75 22.02
C GLY A 8 10.20 11.95 20.52
N TRP A 9 9.92 10.89 19.75
CA TRP A 9 9.58 11.05 18.34
C TRP A 9 8.05 11.12 18.23
N SER A 10 7.54 12.23 17.71
CA SER A 10 6.10 12.44 17.50
C SER A 10 5.56 11.35 16.58
N GLN A 11 4.72 10.46 17.11
CA GLN A 11 4.15 9.38 16.32
C GLN A 11 3.28 9.86 15.15
N LYS A 12 2.87 11.13 15.18
CA LYS A 12 2.07 11.76 14.13
C LYS A 12 2.87 12.06 12.86
N THR A 13 4.18 12.22 12.96
CA THR A 13 5.02 12.64 11.82
C THR A 13 5.79 11.48 11.20
N LEU A 14 6.05 10.40 11.94
CA LEU A 14 6.84 9.28 11.45
C LEU A 14 6.03 8.38 10.49
N ARG A 15 6.45 8.34 9.21
CA ARG A 15 5.80 7.53 8.16
C ARG A 15 5.79 6.03 8.50
N LEU A 16 6.87 5.51 9.07
CA LEU A 16 6.99 4.10 9.47
C LEU A 16 5.91 3.70 10.48
N GLN A 17 5.64 4.53 11.49
CA GLN A 17 4.59 4.24 12.48
C GLN A 17 3.18 4.32 11.88
N LYS A 18 2.96 5.14 10.86
CA LYS A 18 1.69 5.15 10.11
C LYS A 18 1.54 3.89 9.26
N GLN A 19 2.61 3.45 8.60
CA GLN A 19 2.63 2.23 7.79
C GLN A 19 2.42 0.97 8.64
N SER A 20 3.10 0.84 9.78
CA SER A 20 2.91 -0.28 10.71
C SER A 20 1.48 -0.37 11.20
N GLY A 21 0.87 0.78 11.54
CA GLY A 21 -0.52 0.85 11.96
C GLY A 21 -1.51 0.51 10.85
N LEU A 22 -1.24 0.98 9.62
CA LEU A 22 -2.04 0.61 8.45
C LEU A 22 -1.95 -0.90 8.18
N ASN A 23 -0.74 -1.48 8.20
CA ASN A 23 -0.56 -2.92 8.02
C ASN A 23 -1.31 -3.75 9.08
N ALA A 24 -1.23 -3.34 10.34
CA ALA A 24 -1.97 -3.98 11.43
C ALA A 24 -3.49 -3.91 11.20
N GLN A 25 -4.00 -2.75 10.78
CA GLN A 25 -5.41 -2.57 10.44
C GLN A 25 -5.83 -3.50 9.29
N LEU A 26 -5.01 -3.60 8.25
CA LEU A 26 -5.27 -4.44 7.08
C LEU A 26 -5.19 -5.94 7.41
N SER A 27 -4.36 -6.30 8.38
CA SER A 27 -4.27 -7.65 8.96
C SER A 27 -5.44 -8.01 9.89
N GLY A 28 -6.45 -7.14 10.01
CA GLY A 28 -7.66 -7.39 10.78
C GLY A 28 -7.66 -6.85 12.22
N MET A 29 -6.69 -6.01 12.60
CA MET A 29 -6.68 -5.39 13.92
C MET A 29 -7.88 -4.44 14.10
N SER A 30 -8.60 -4.59 15.22
CA SER A 30 -9.74 -3.75 15.55
C SER A 30 -9.34 -2.30 15.83
N LEU A 31 -10.30 -1.37 15.74
CA LEU A 31 -10.08 0.04 16.10
C LEU A 31 -9.62 0.22 17.55
N THR A 32 -10.09 -0.63 18.47
CA THR A 32 -9.66 -0.64 19.87
C THR A 32 -8.23 -1.13 20.02
N GLY A 33 -7.83 -2.17 19.28
CA GLY A 33 -6.43 -2.61 19.20
C GLY A 33 -5.53 -1.52 18.61
N LEU A 34 -6.00 -0.81 17.58
CA LEU A 34 -5.28 0.31 17.00
C LEU A 34 -5.15 1.51 17.96
N ALA A 35 -6.12 1.72 18.84
CA ALA A 35 -6.07 2.78 19.84
C ALA A 35 -5.02 2.50 20.94
N ALA A 36 -4.64 1.24 21.16
CA ALA A 36 -3.59 0.87 22.10
C ALA A 36 -2.17 1.06 21.54
N GLY A 37 -1.99 1.06 20.21
CA GLY A 37 -0.68 1.21 19.58
C GLY A 37 0.12 2.45 19.99
N PRO A 38 -0.49 3.64 20.06
CA PRO A 38 0.19 4.85 20.55
C PRO A 38 0.73 4.72 21.96
N ILE A 39 -0.01 4.00 22.82
CA ILE A 39 0.34 3.78 24.23
C ILE A 39 1.60 2.92 24.34
N ILE A 40 1.70 1.89 23.49
CA ILE A 40 2.84 0.94 23.49
C ILE A 40 4.01 1.46 22.63
N GLY A 41 3.79 2.49 21.80
CA GLY A 41 4.83 3.07 20.95
C GLY A 41 4.97 2.46 19.56
N PHE A 42 4.11 1.51 19.19
CA PHE A 42 4.24 0.71 17.96
C PHE A 42 3.74 1.39 16.69
N PHE A 43 2.62 2.11 16.76
CA PHE A 43 2.04 2.81 15.61
C PHE A 43 1.17 3.99 16.02
N ALA A 44 0.89 4.88 15.06
CA ALA A 44 0.15 6.12 15.30
C ALA A 44 -1.31 5.87 15.70
N ASN A 45 -2.01 6.92 16.15
CA ASN A 45 -3.42 6.78 16.52
C ASN A 45 -4.29 6.37 15.32
N SER A 46 -5.40 5.69 15.60
CA SER A 46 -6.33 5.19 14.58
C SER A 46 -6.80 6.27 13.60
N ARG A 47 -7.07 7.49 14.09
CA ARG A 47 -7.45 8.64 13.24
C ARG A 47 -6.34 9.03 12.26
N THR A 48 -5.09 9.01 12.69
CA THR A 48 -3.91 9.36 11.87
C THR A 48 -3.66 8.27 10.84
N ILE A 49 -3.83 7.00 11.21
CA ILE A 49 -3.76 5.88 10.27
C ILE A 49 -4.85 6.00 9.20
N LEU A 50 -6.09 6.30 9.61
CA LEU A 50 -7.21 6.49 8.67
C LEU A 50 -6.95 7.66 7.72
N LYS A 51 -6.47 8.79 8.24
CA LYS A 51 -6.10 9.94 7.42
C LYS A 51 -5.00 9.57 6.41
N PHE A 52 -3.97 8.87 6.88
CA PHE A 52 -2.87 8.40 6.04
C PHE A 52 -3.33 7.45 4.94
N LYS A 53 -4.27 6.54 5.23
CA LYS A 53 -4.89 5.67 4.21
C LYS A 53 -5.59 6.49 3.13
N ASN A 54 -6.35 7.52 3.52
CA ASN A 54 -7.07 8.37 2.56
C ASN A 54 -6.11 9.23 1.73
N GLU A 55 -5.07 9.78 2.35
CA GLU A 55 -3.99 10.51 1.66
C GLU A 55 -3.32 9.61 0.61
N LEU A 56 -2.94 8.37 0.99
CA LEU A 56 -2.37 7.40 0.06
C LEU A 56 -3.32 7.07 -1.11
N ALA A 57 -4.60 6.86 -0.84
CA ALA A 57 -5.58 6.54 -1.90
C ALA A 57 -5.74 7.68 -2.91
N LEU A 58 -5.59 8.94 -2.48
CA LEU A 58 -5.67 10.12 -3.33
C LEU A 58 -4.37 10.38 -4.10
N GLU A 59 -3.21 10.19 -3.47
CA GLU A 59 -1.91 10.50 -4.06
C GLU A 59 -1.39 9.40 -5.00
N HIS A 60 -1.73 8.13 -4.72
CA HIS A 60 -1.17 6.99 -5.44
C HIS A 60 -1.47 6.97 -6.95
N PRO A 61 -2.68 7.32 -7.44
CA PRO A 61 -2.93 7.39 -8.89
C PRO A 61 -2.07 8.45 -9.60
N ASN A 62 -1.86 9.59 -8.95
CA ASN A 62 -1.02 10.67 -9.50
C ASN A 62 0.45 10.23 -9.54
N TYR A 63 0.94 9.63 -8.46
CA TYR A 63 2.27 9.04 -8.41
C TYR A 63 2.47 8.00 -9.52
N ALA A 64 1.50 7.10 -9.72
CA ALA A 64 1.59 6.08 -10.76
C ALA A 64 1.66 6.71 -12.16
N CYS A 65 0.83 7.71 -12.44
CA CYS A 65 0.85 8.44 -13.71
C CYS A 65 2.20 9.11 -13.97
N GLU A 66 2.79 9.77 -12.96
CA GLU A 66 4.12 10.39 -13.09
C GLU A 66 5.23 9.37 -13.35
N GLN A 67 5.19 8.21 -12.68
CA GLN A 67 6.19 7.16 -12.89
C GLN A 67 6.08 6.54 -14.29
N VAL A 68 4.86 6.33 -14.80
CA VAL A 68 4.64 5.87 -16.18
C VAL A 68 5.16 6.91 -17.18
N LYS A 69 4.86 8.20 -16.98
CA LYS A 69 5.37 9.29 -17.84
C LYS A 69 6.90 9.28 -17.88
N LYS A 70 7.56 9.23 -16.72
CA LYS A 70 9.03 9.15 -16.63
C LYS A 70 9.61 7.92 -17.31
N ALA A 71 8.95 6.76 -17.17
CA ALA A 71 9.42 5.53 -17.81
C ALA A 71 9.40 5.64 -19.35
N ILE A 72 8.35 6.28 -19.90
CA ILE A 72 8.22 6.53 -21.34
C ILE A 72 9.27 7.53 -21.82
N GLU A 73 9.44 8.66 -21.11
CA GLU A 73 10.42 9.70 -21.46
C GLU A 73 11.86 9.18 -21.43
N LEU A 74 12.21 8.38 -20.42
CA LEU A 74 13.55 7.81 -20.23
C LEU A 74 13.77 6.51 -21.02
N ASN A 75 12.72 5.97 -21.64
CA ASN A 75 12.72 4.66 -22.29
C ASN A 75 13.35 3.56 -21.41
N CYS A 76 12.96 3.52 -20.15
CA CYS A 76 13.55 2.65 -19.14
C CYS A 76 12.58 1.56 -18.66
N PHE A 77 13.13 0.55 -18.00
CA PHE A 77 12.37 -0.58 -17.51
C PHE A 77 11.47 -0.18 -16.33
N ALA A 78 10.20 -0.57 -16.40
CA ALA A 78 9.22 -0.37 -15.34
C ALA A 78 8.67 -1.73 -14.88
N ILE A 79 8.51 -1.88 -13.57
CA ILE A 79 7.89 -3.05 -12.95
C ILE A 79 6.57 -2.60 -12.35
N LEU A 80 5.48 -3.22 -12.80
CA LEU A 80 4.15 -3.08 -12.21
C LEU A 80 3.75 -4.41 -11.58
N LEU A 81 3.64 -4.44 -10.25
CA LEU A 81 3.09 -5.55 -9.50
C LEU A 81 1.69 -5.17 -9.04
N VAL A 82 0.69 -5.90 -9.53
CA VAL A 82 -0.69 -5.79 -9.03
C VAL A 82 -1.00 -7.08 -8.29
N ASP A 83 -1.34 -6.95 -7.02
CA ASP A 83 -1.80 -8.06 -6.18
C ASP A 83 -3.23 -7.78 -5.74
N ASP A 84 -4.13 -8.71 -6.07
CA ASP A 84 -5.53 -8.67 -5.68
C ASP A 84 -5.67 -9.61 -4.48
N TYR A 85 -5.53 -9.04 -3.28
CA TYR A 85 -5.59 -9.81 -2.06
C TYR A 85 -7.06 -10.11 -1.74
N HIS A 86 -7.50 -11.30 -2.16
CA HIS A 86 -8.80 -11.85 -1.80
C HIS A 86 -8.71 -12.65 -0.49
N ASN A 87 -9.39 -12.20 0.57
CA ASN A 87 -9.68 -13.10 1.70
C ASN A 87 -10.70 -14.16 1.25
N VAL A 88 -10.23 -15.36 0.93
CA VAL A 88 -11.10 -16.51 0.64
C VAL A 88 -11.76 -16.99 1.94
N TYR A 89 -13.08 -16.83 2.03
CA TYR A 89 -13.87 -17.28 3.15
C TYR A 89 -13.98 -18.81 3.18
N ALA A 90 -13.40 -19.45 4.18
CA ALA A 90 -13.82 -20.80 4.57
C ALA A 90 -15.02 -20.72 5.52
N LYS A 91 -16.16 -21.34 5.14
CA LYS A 91 -17.28 -21.55 6.06
C LYS A 91 -16.81 -22.40 7.25
N LYS A 92 -16.57 -21.79 8.40
CA LYS A 92 -16.53 -22.51 9.69
C LYS A 92 -17.95 -22.55 10.24
N VAL A 93 -18.59 -23.70 10.16
CA VAL A 93 -19.96 -23.93 10.68
C VAL A 93 -19.92 -24.14 12.22
N PRO A 94 -21.04 -24.01 12.98
CA PRO A 94 -21.53 -22.73 13.48
C PRO A 94 -21.93 -22.78 14.99
N THR A 95 -22.06 -21.62 15.62
CA THR A 95 -23.09 -21.43 16.67
C THR A 95 -23.65 -20.02 16.67
N LYS A 96 -22.92 -19.06 16.10
CA LYS A 96 -23.43 -17.74 15.72
C LYS A 96 -22.97 -17.43 14.30
N LEU A 97 -23.90 -16.98 13.44
CA LEU A 97 -23.55 -16.39 12.15
C LEU A 97 -22.72 -15.13 12.42
N ILE A 98 -21.40 -15.25 12.28
CA ILE A 98 -20.52 -14.07 12.23
C ILE A 98 -20.14 -13.90 10.77
N THR A 99 -20.86 -13.02 10.08
CA THR A 99 -20.42 -12.47 8.79
C THR A 99 -19.30 -11.48 9.09
N SER A 100 -18.04 -11.87 8.86
CA SER A 100 -16.93 -10.91 8.85
C SER A 100 -16.95 -10.14 7.53
N THR A 101 -16.95 -8.80 7.62
CA THR A 101 -16.90 -7.89 6.48
C THR A 101 -15.59 -8.09 5.71
N ALA A 102 -15.69 -8.21 4.38
CA ALA A 102 -14.55 -8.36 3.50
C ALA A 102 -13.83 -7.01 3.37
N THR A 103 -12.53 -6.98 3.63
CA THR A 103 -11.67 -5.92 3.11
C THR A 103 -11.13 -6.43 1.77
N GLN A 104 -11.73 -6.01 0.65
CA GLN A 104 -11.13 -6.20 -0.66
C GLN A 104 -9.99 -5.17 -0.77
N MET A 105 -8.77 -5.62 -1.05
CA MET A 105 -7.64 -4.75 -1.32
C MET A 105 -6.97 -5.19 -2.61
N ASP A 106 -6.98 -4.29 -3.57
CA ASP A 106 -6.09 -4.34 -4.71
C ASP A 106 -4.88 -3.50 -4.33
N SER A 107 -3.70 -4.10 -4.29
CA SER A 107 -2.44 -3.40 -4.08
C SER A 107 -1.68 -3.30 -5.40
N CYS A 108 -1.08 -2.13 -5.63
CA CYS A 108 -0.34 -1.83 -6.83
C CYS A 108 1.01 -1.25 -6.43
N LEU A 109 2.10 -1.85 -6.91
CA LEU A 109 3.46 -1.36 -6.76
C LEU A 109 4.03 -1.11 -8.15
N LEU A 110 4.28 0.16 -8.44
CA LEU A 110 4.93 0.60 -9.67
C LEU A 110 6.28 1.20 -9.32
N ASP A 111 7.34 0.66 -9.91
CA ASP A 111 8.70 1.18 -9.79
C ASP A 111 9.40 1.25 -11.15
N ILE A 112 10.37 2.15 -11.27
CA ILE A 112 11.15 2.35 -12.50
C ILE A 112 12.64 2.14 -12.22
N HIS A 113 13.32 1.48 -13.13
CA HIS A 113 14.76 1.25 -13.07
C HIS A 113 15.44 2.09 -14.16
N PRO A 114 15.81 3.35 -13.87
CA PRO A 114 16.27 4.30 -14.89
C PRO A 114 17.58 3.89 -15.59
N THR A 115 18.37 3.01 -14.98
CA THR A 115 19.62 2.49 -15.55
C THR A 115 19.41 1.26 -16.43
N ILE A 116 18.22 0.67 -16.43
CA ILE A 116 17.89 -0.53 -17.20
C ILE A 116 17.03 -0.09 -18.39
N PRO A 117 17.43 -0.38 -19.64
CA PRO A 117 16.64 0.00 -20.80
C PRO A 117 15.31 -0.76 -20.84
N ALA A 118 14.28 -0.13 -21.43
CA ALA A 118 13.00 -0.78 -21.64
C ALA A 118 13.15 -2.05 -22.51
N VAL A 119 12.35 -3.07 -22.21
CA VAL A 119 12.33 -4.31 -23.01
C VAL A 119 11.59 -4.02 -24.32
N PRO A 120 12.23 -4.17 -25.49
CA PRO A 120 11.56 -3.93 -26.76
C PRO A 120 10.46 -4.95 -26.99
N HIS A 121 9.31 -4.48 -27.49
CA HIS A 121 8.21 -5.35 -27.83
C HIS A 121 8.58 -6.23 -29.06
N PRO A 122 8.40 -7.56 -29.00
CA PRO A 122 8.67 -8.43 -30.14
C PRO A 122 7.69 -8.16 -31.30
N GLN A 123 8.22 -7.91 -32.49
CA GLN A 123 7.45 -7.45 -33.67
C GLN A 123 6.30 -8.38 -34.11
N GLN A 124 6.32 -9.65 -33.71
CA GLN A 124 5.37 -10.68 -34.15
C GLN A 124 4.42 -11.14 -33.04
N ALA A 125 4.48 -10.55 -31.84
CA ALA A 125 3.59 -10.93 -30.76
C ALA A 125 2.23 -10.23 -30.90
N PRO A 126 1.11 -10.97 -30.93
CA PRO A 126 -0.21 -10.36 -30.94
C PRO A 126 -0.45 -9.63 -29.60
N LEU A 127 -0.81 -8.35 -29.67
CA LEU A 127 -1.22 -7.60 -28.48
C LEU A 127 -2.60 -8.11 -28.02
N HIS A 128 -2.65 -8.74 -26.85
CA HIS A 128 -3.92 -9.15 -26.27
C HIS A 128 -4.61 -7.94 -25.63
N ARG A 129 -5.72 -7.48 -26.23
CA ARG A 129 -6.56 -6.37 -25.75
C ARG A 129 -5.76 -5.06 -25.51
N PRO A 130 -5.20 -4.45 -26.57
CA PRO A 130 -4.52 -3.16 -26.45
C PRO A 130 -5.44 -2.10 -25.84
N VAL A 131 -5.02 -1.50 -24.73
CA VAL A 131 -5.63 -0.29 -24.21
C VAL A 131 -4.72 0.87 -24.58
N ARG A 132 -5.23 1.83 -25.36
CA ARG A 132 -4.49 3.05 -25.66
C ARG A 132 -4.47 3.93 -24.41
N ILE A 133 -3.29 4.24 -23.92
CA ILE A 133 -3.10 5.20 -22.83
C ILE A 133 -3.00 6.57 -23.48
N THR A 134 -4.04 7.38 -23.35
CA THR A 134 -4.00 8.80 -23.69
C THR A 134 -3.44 9.52 -22.48
N ILE A 135 -2.25 10.12 -22.62
CA ILE A 135 -1.53 10.82 -21.56
C ILE A 135 -1.84 12.32 -21.62
#